data_AF-A0A952EFB9-F1
#
_entry.id   AF-A0A952EFB9-F1
#
_cell.length_a   1.000
_cell.length_b   1.000
_cell.length_c   1.000
_cell.angle_alpha   90.00
_cell.angle_beta   90.00
_cell.angle_gamma   90.00
#
_symmetry.space_group_name_H-M   'P 1'
#
loop_
_entity.id
_entity.type
_entity.pdbx_description
1 polymer ?
#
loop_
_entity_poly.entity_id
_entity_poly.type
_entity_poly.pdbx_seq_one_letter_code
_entity_poly.pdbx_strand_id
1 'polypeptide(L)'
;MLIASILLAAMAPAPAGNVDSTRAAFTKCLRDHLKKQLEEKVGEGEFSLSVKSACETEQNAFKAAVTAANRAGGDSAADAADNAEMQVDDYHANFTDKFKDYSSTNTLPGE
;
A
#
# COMPACT_ATOMS: atom_id res chain seq x y z
N MET A 1 30.94 28.76 4.13
CA MET A 1 30.18 27.74 4.87
C MET A 1 28.71 28.11 4.78
N LEU A 2 27.94 27.41 3.95
CA LEU A 2 26.49 27.54 3.85
C LEU A 2 25.88 26.36 4.61
N ILE A 3 25.32 26.63 5.79
CA ILE A 3 24.58 25.63 6.56
C ILE A 3 23.19 25.55 5.95
N ALA A 4 22.96 24.52 5.14
CA ALA A 4 21.64 24.19 4.62
C ALA A 4 20.81 23.58 5.75
N SER A 5 19.99 24.41 6.39
CA SER A 5 18.97 23.95 7.35
C SER A 5 17.87 23.21 6.60
N ILE A 6 17.93 21.88 6.57
CA ILE A 6 16.84 21.04 6.10
C ILE A 6 15.73 21.10 7.14
N LEU A 7 14.67 21.85 6.82
CA LEU A 7 13.41 21.80 7.54
C LEU A 7 12.80 20.41 7.34
N LEU A 8 12.89 19.56 8.36
CA LEU A 8 12.05 18.37 8.47
C LEU A 8 10.61 18.88 8.61
N ALA A 9 9.88 18.90 7.50
CA ALA A 9 8.43 19.04 7.54
C ALA A 9 7.87 17.83 8.28
N ALA A 10 7.50 18.03 9.54
CA ALA A 10 6.72 17.05 10.28
C ALA A 10 5.39 16.88 9.53
N MET A 11 5.29 15.82 8.73
CA MET A 11 4.00 15.38 8.22
C MET A 11 3.18 15.00 9.45
N ALA A 12 2.26 15.87 9.83
CA ALA A 12 1.27 15.54 10.85
C ALA A 12 0.58 14.24 10.39
N PRO A 13 0.47 13.23 11.27
CA PRO A 13 -0.21 12.00 10.90
C PRO A 13 -1.63 12.36 10.47
N ALA A 14 -1.98 12.03 9.23
CA ALA A 14 -3.35 12.13 8.76
C ALA A 14 -4.26 11.39 9.75
N PRO A 15 -5.48 11.89 10.03
CA PRO A 15 -6.41 11.17 10.89
C PRO A 15 -6.56 9.75 10.33
N ALA A 16 -6.29 8.74 11.17
CA ALA A 16 -6.49 7.35 10.78
C ALA A 16 -7.99 7.20 10.46
N GLY A 17 -8.31 7.03 9.17
CA GLY A 17 -9.66 6.64 8.77
C GLY A 17 -9.99 5.28 9.41
N ASN A 18 -11.26 4.87 9.37
CA ASN A 18 -11.56 3.50 9.77
C ASN A 18 -10.88 2.50 8.81
N VAL A 19 -10.73 1.25 9.26
CA VAL A 19 -10.03 0.20 8.48
C VAL A 19 -10.65 0.04 7.09
N ASP A 20 -11.98 0.10 6.98
CA ASP A 20 -12.68 -0.11 5.72
C ASP A 20 -12.38 0.99 4.68
N SER A 21 -12.43 2.26 5.09
CA SER A 21 -12.20 3.38 4.16
C SER A 21 -10.75 3.47 3.71
N THR A 22 -9.81 3.22 4.62
CA THR A 22 -8.38 3.21 4.30
C THR A 22 -7.98 2.00 3.45
N ARG A 23 -8.57 0.84 3.69
CA ARG A 23 -8.43 -0.35 2.83
C ARG A 23 -8.97 -0.10 1.42
N ALA A 24 -10.15 0.52 1.31
CA ALA A 24 -10.72 0.87 0.02
C ALA A 24 -9.82 1.84 -0.76
N ALA A 25 -9.25 2.85 -0.09
CA ALA A 25 -8.30 3.77 -0.70
C ALA A 25 -7.03 3.06 -1.17
N PHE A 26 -6.42 2.22 -0.33
CA PHE A 26 -5.20 1.48 -0.67
C PHE A 26 -5.41 0.53 -1.84
N THR A 27 -6.46 -0.30 -1.79
CA THR A 27 -6.77 -1.26 -2.86
C THR A 27 -7.20 -0.58 -4.17
N LYS A 28 -7.82 0.61 -4.10
CA LYS A 28 -8.05 1.43 -5.30
C LYS A 28 -6.73 1.90 -5.91
N CYS A 29 -5.83 2.47 -5.10
CA CYS A 29 -4.54 2.91 -5.60
C CYS A 29 -3.73 1.76 -6.22
N LEU A 30 -3.70 0.60 -5.57
CA LEU A 30 -3.03 -0.59 -6.12
C LEU A 30 -3.65 -1.06 -7.44
N ARG A 31 -4.97 -0.93 -7.62
CA ARG A 31 -5.65 -1.24 -8.89
C ARG A 31 -5.26 -0.27 -10.01
N ASP A 32 -5.18 1.02 -9.69
CA ASP A 32 -4.75 2.04 -10.63
C ASP A 32 -3.28 1.81 -11.04
N HIS A 33 -2.41 1.47 -10.08
CA HIS A 33 -1.01 1.09 -10.35
C HIS A 33 -0.91 -0.17 -11.22
N LEU A 34 -1.64 -1.23 -10.87
CA LEU A 34 -1.74 -2.47 -11.64
C LEU A 34 -2.13 -2.20 -13.10
N LYS A 35 -3.21 -1.45 -13.32
CA LYS A 35 -3.70 -1.12 -14.66
C LYS A 35 -2.65 -0.36 -15.46
N LYS A 36 -2.04 0.67 -14.88
CA LYS A 36 -0.98 1.45 -15.52
C LYS A 36 0.20 0.58 -15.93
N GLN A 37 0.66 -0.29 -15.05
CA GLN A 37 1.83 -1.14 -15.31
C GLN A 37 1.54 -2.20 -16.38
N LEU A 38 0.31 -2.71 -16.46
CA LEU A 38 -0.14 -3.59 -17.57
C LEU A 38 -0.17 -2.83 -18.91
N GLU A 39 -0.67 -1.58 -18.92
CA GLU A 39 -0.67 -0.72 -20.11
C GLU A 39 0.76 -0.39 -20.59
N GLU A 40 1.68 -0.17 -19.64
CA GLU A 40 3.12 0.05 -19.88
C GLU A 40 3.85 -1.25 -20.25
N LYS A 41 3.21 -2.42 -20.12
CA LYS A 41 3.77 -3.75 -20.41
C LYS A 41 5.08 -4.03 -19.67
N VAL A 42 5.15 -3.61 -18.41
CA VAL A 42 6.32 -3.90 -17.55
C VAL A 42 6.48 -5.41 -17.35
N GLY A 43 7.68 -5.86 -16.98
CA GLY A 43 7.90 -7.26 -16.62
C GLY A 43 7.33 -7.60 -15.23
N GLU A 44 6.99 -8.88 -14.98
CA GLU A 44 6.51 -9.34 -13.66
C GLU A 44 7.47 -8.98 -12.51
N GLY A 45 8.78 -9.15 -12.73
CA GLY A 45 9.79 -8.79 -11.73
C GLY A 45 9.85 -7.29 -11.45
N GLU A 46 9.64 -6.46 -12.47
CA GLU A 46 9.58 -5.00 -12.31
C GLU A 46 8.32 -4.59 -11.55
N PHE A 47 7.16 -5.19 -11.86
CA PHE A 47 5.93 -4.96 -11.12
C PHE A 47 6.05 -5.36 -9.65
N SER A 48 6.63 -6.52 -9.35
CA SER A 48 6.81 -7.01 -7.98
C SER A 48 7.68 -6.07 -7.13
N LEU A 49 8.60 -5.34 -7.75
CA LEU A 49 9.38 -4.30 -7.09
C LEU A 49 8.59 -2.99 -6.96
N SER A 50 7.92 -2.55 -8.04
CA SER A 50 7.23 -1.26 -8.08
C SER A 50 6.02 -1.21 -7.16
N VAL A 51 5.28 -2.32 -7.00
CA VAL A 51 4.09 -2.39 -6.16
C VAL A 51 4.41 -2.14 -4.67
N LYS A 52 5.62 -2.49 -4.21
CA LYS A 52 6.05 -2.33 -2.80
C LYS A 52 6.29 -0.88 -2.38
N SER A 53 6.52 0.01 -3.34
CA SER A 53 6.71 1.46 -3.13
C SER A 53 5.61 2.28 -3.79
N ALA A 54 4.59 1.64 -4.37
CA ALA A 54 3.41 2.32 -4.87
C ALA A 54 2.50 2.68 -3.68
N CYS A 55 1.69 3.74 -3.85
CA CYS A 55 0.61 4.03 -2.90
C CYS A 55 1.05 4.26 -1.44
N GLU A 56 2.26 4.77 -1.20
CA GLU A 56 2.81 4.93 0.16
C GLU A 56 1.88 5.72 1.09
N THR A 57 1.20 6.74 0.57
CA THR A 57 0.25 7.55 1.35
C THR A 57 -0.92 6.71 1.84
N GLU A 58 -1.57 5.97 0.94
CA GLU A 58 -2.72 5.12 1.24
C GLU A 58 -2.31 3.90 2.08
N GLN A 59 -1.15 3.30 1.79
CA GLN A 59 -0.56 2.21 2.56
C GLN A 59 -0.34 2.65 4.02
N ASN A 60 0.27 3.82 4.24
CA ASN A 60 0.53 4.33 5.58
C ASN A 60 -0.78 4.63 6.34
N ALA A 61 -1.80 5.17 5.65
CA ALA A 61 -3.11 5.39 6.25
C ALA A 61 -3.80 4.07 6.64
N PHE A 62 -3.75 3.06 5.78
CA PHE A 62 -4.28 1.73 6.05
C PHE A 62 -3.54 1.04 7.20
N LYS A 63 -2.20 1.07 7.19
CA LYS A 63 -1.36 0.52 8.26
C LYS A 63 -1.67 1.17 9.61
N ALA A 64 -1.83 2.50 9.64
CA ALA A 64 -2.20 3.23 10.85
C ALA A 64 -3.60 2.84 11.36
N ALA A 65 -4.59 2.71 10.46
CA ALA A 65 -5.95 2.32 10.81
C ALA A 65 -6.03 0.90 11.39
N VAL A 66 -5.35 -0.07 10.75
CA VAL A 66 -5.27 -1.45 11.24
C VAL A 66 -4.57 -1.51 12.59
N THR A 67 -3.42 -0.83 12.72
CA THR A 67 -2.69 -0.77 13.99
C THR A 67 -3.61 -0.24 15.09
N ALA A 68 -4.32 0.87 14.85
CA ALA A 68 -5.24 1.44 15.83
C ALA A 68 -6.39 0.49 16.21
N ALA A 69 -6.99 -0.20 15.22
CA ALA A 69 -8.06 -1.15 15.45
C ALA A 69 -7.61 -2.36 16.28
N ASN A 70 -6.45 -2.94 15.97
CA ASN A 70 -5.85 -4.05 16.72
C ASN A 70 -5.53 -3.66 18.17
N ARG A 71 -4.97 -2.45 18.37
CA ARG A 71 -4.71 -1.92 19.71
C ARG A 71 -5.99 -1.75 20.52
N ALA A 72 -7.07 -1.30 19.89
CA ALA A 72 -8.39 -1.21 20.52
C ALA A 72 -8.97 -2.60 20.84
N GLY A 73 -8.58 -3.63 20.08
CA GLY A 73 -8.93 -5.04 20.30
C GLY A 73 -8.11 -5.75 21.39
N GLY A 74 -7.04 -5.13 21.89
CA GLY A 74 -6.22 -5.66 22.99
C GLY A 74 -4.81 -6.12 22.61
N ASP A 75 -4.42 -6.02 21.33
CA ASP A 75 -3.08 -6.40 20.88
C ASP A 75 -1.99 -5.51 21.49
N SER A 76 -0.79 -6.06 21.66
CA SER A 76 0.38 -5.27 22.02
C SER A 76 0.74 -4.29 20.89
N ALA A 77 1.59 -3.30 21.18
CA ALA A 77 2.06 -2.37 20.16
C ALA A 77 2.84 -3.06 19.04
N ALA A 78 3.62 -4.10 19.38
CA ALA A 78 4.37 -4.89 18.40
C ALA A 78 3.42 -5.75 17.56
N ASP A 79 2.53 -6.52 18.19
CA ASP A 79 1.62 -7.43 17.48
C ASP A 79 0.69 -6.67 16.53
N ALA A 80 0.19 -5.50 16.95
CA ALA A 80 -0.65 -4.65 16.11
C ALA A 80 0.10 -4.10 14.89
N ALA A 81 1.38 -3.73 15.06
CA ALA A 81 2.21 -3.24 13.96
C ALA A 81 2.57 -4.37 12.99
N ASP A 82 2.95 -5.54 13.51
CA ASP A 82 3.27 -6.73 12.72
C ASP A 82 2.04 -7.20 11.92
N ASN A 83 0.86 -7.22 12.54
CA ASN A 83 -0.38 -7.55 11.83
C ASN A 83 -0.73 -6.55 10.72
N ALA A 84 -0.47 -5.25 10.95
CA ALA A 84 -0.71 -4.24 9.94
C ALA A 84 0.28 -4.35 8.77
N GLU A 85 1.54 -4.70 9.03
CA GLU A 85 2.54 -4.98 8.00
C GLU A 85 2.19 -6.24 7.20
N MET A 86 1.81 -7.35 7.86
CA MET A 86 1.39 -8.58 7.18
C MET A 86 0.22 -8.33 6.23
N GLN A 87 -0.76 -7.52 6.61
CA GLN A 87 -1.87 -7.18 5.70
C GLN A 87 -1.41 -6.37 4.48
N VAL A 88 -0.44 -5.46 4.64
CA VAL A 88 0.14 -4.72 3.51
C VAL A 88 0.86 -5.68 2.56
N ASP A 89 1.66 -6.59 3.10
CA ASP A 89 2.38 -7.61 2.33
C ASP A 89 1.41 -8.55 1.57
N ASP A 90 0.33 -8.97 2.22
CA ASP A 90 -0.72 -9.78 1.59
C ASP A 90 -1.35 -9.05 0.39
N TYR A 91 -1.59 -7.75 0.49
CA TYR A 91 -2.08 -6.96 -0.64
C TYR A 91 -1.03 -6.85 -1.74
N HIS A 92 0.24 -6.61 -1.43
CA HIS A 92 1.30 -6.59 -2.45
C HIS A 92 1.44 -7.93 -3.18
N ALA A 93 1.39 -9.04 -2.45
CA ALA A 93 1.40 -10.39 -3.02
C ALA A 93 0.17 -10.63 -3.90
N ASN A 94 -1.03 -10.32 -3.41
CA ASN A 94 -2.27 -10.48 -4.15
C ASN A 94 -2.28 -9.68 -5.47
N PHE A 95 -1.78 -8.45 -5.45
CA PHE A 95 -1.68 -7.62 -6.66
C PHE A 95 -0.58 -8.11 -7.62
N THR A 96 0.49 -8.71 -7.11
CA THR A 96 1.50 -9.39 -7.93
C THR A 96 0.91 -10.58 -8.67
N ASP A 97 0.11 -11.41 -8.00
CA ASP A 97 -0.59 -12.53 -8.62
C ASP A 97 -1.60 -12.05 -9.68
N LYS A 98 -2.38 -11.00 -9.36
CA LYS A 98 -3.29 -10.38 -10.34
C LYS A 98 -2.56 -9.85 -11.57
N PHE A 99 -1.41 -9.20 -11.39
CA PHE A 99 -0.60 -8.72 -12.50
C PHE A 99 -0.20 -9.87 -13.44
N LYS A 100 0.27 -10.99 -12.87
CA LYS A 100 0.62 -12.18 -13.64
C LYS A 100 -0.59 -12.73 -14.41
N ASP A 101 -1.75 -12.81 -13.77
CA ASP A 101 -2.98 -13.29 -14.41
C ASP A 101 -3.40 -12.39 -15.59
N TYR A 102 -3.45 -11.07 -15.37
CA TYR A 102 -3.81 -10.10 -16.42
C TYR A 102 -2.79 -10.07 -17.58
N SER A 103 -1.50 -10.10 -17.25
CA SER A 103 -0.42 -10.15 -18.24
C SER A 103 -0.48 -11.41 -19.10
N SER A 104 -0.68 -12.58 -18.48
CA SER A 104 -0.74 -13.86 -19.19
C SER A 104 -1.97 -14.02 -20.08
N THR A 105 -3.07 -13.35 -19.74
CA THR A 105 -4.33 -13.39 -20.51
C THR A 105 -4.50 -12.21 -21.45
N ASN A 106 -3.59 -11.23 -21.44
CA ASN A 106 -3.70 -9.96 -22.16
C ASN A 106 -5.05 -9.26 -21.88
N THR A 107 -5.47 -9.25 -20.63
CA THR A 107 -6.68 -8.57 -20.15
C THR A 107 -6.33 -7.46 -19.16
N LEU A 108 -7.30 -6.62 -18.81
CA LEU A 108 -7.13 -5.52 -17.84
C LEU A 108 -8.16 -5.64 -16.70
N PRO A 109 -7.84 -5.16 -15.50
CA PRO A 109 -8.82 -5.03 -14.43
C PRO A 109 -9.95 -4.09 -14.87
N GLY A 110 -11.18 -4.42 -14.46
CA GLY A 110 -12.33 -3.53 -14.63
C GLY A 110 -12.23 -2.26 -13.77
N GLU A 111 -13.20 -1.36 -13.95
CA GLU A 111 -13.33 -0.14 -13.12
C GLU A 111 -13.60 -0.48 -11.65
#